data_AF-A0A9D9C5B1-F1
#
_entry.id   AF-A0A9D9C5B1-F1
#
_cell.length_a   1.000
_cell.length_b   1.000
_cell.length_c   1.000
_cell.angle_alpha   90.00
_cell.angle_beta   90.00
_cell.angle_gamma   90.00
#
_symmetry.space_group_name_H-M   'P 1'
#
loop_
_entity.id
_entity.type
_entity.pdbx_description
1 polymer ?
#
loop_
_entity_poly.entity_id
_entity_poly.type
_entity_poly.pdbx_seq_one_letter_code
_entity_poly.pdbx_strand_id
1 'polypeptide(L)'
;HIAHHKHIHDLYEEAFRDIDGITLLTNPDERFNSNYWLCNILIDPDKTGFNYEDLRLALEEANVESRPLWKPMHLQPVFADCDSYLNGVSESLFNKGLCLPAGPWVSDEDIALIVDTIKSMLNR
;
A
#
# COMPACT_ATOMS: atom_id res chain seq x y z
N HIS A 1 -18.09 -9.99 0.61
CA HIS A 1 -17.25 -8.83 0.27
C HIS A 1 -16.50 -8.28 1.49
N ILE A 2 -17.14 -7.73 2.52
CA ILE A 2 -16.42 -7.18 3.69
C ILE A 2 -15.55 -8.24 4.40
N ALA A 3 -16.10 -9.44 4.65
CA ALA A 3 -15.34 -10.53 5.28
C ALA A 3 -14.11 -10.94 4.44
N HIS A 4 -14.22 -10.91 3.10
CA HIS A 4 -13.11 -11.20 2.20
C HIS A 4 -12.00 -10.15 2.31
N HIS A 5 -12.36 -8.86 2.23
CA HIS A 5 -11.37 -7.79 2.37
C HIS A 5 -10.66 -7.81 3.73
N LYS A 6 -11.37 -8.16 4.80
CA LYS A 6 -10.78 -8.35 6.12
C LYS A 6 -9.80 -9.53 6.16
N HIS A 7 -10.19 -10.69 5.62
CA HIS A 7 -9.32 -11.84 5.50
C HIS A 7 -8.03 -11.52 4.72
N ILE A 8 -8.16 -10.85 3.57
CA ILE A 8 -6.99 -10.41 2.78
C ILE A 8 -6.11 -9.42 3.54
N HIS A 9 -6.70 -8.47 4.27
CA HIS A 9 -5.96 -7.54 5.10
C HIS A 9 -5.18 -8.27 6.21
N ASP A 10 -5.81 -9.23 6.89
CA ASP A 10 -5.18 -10.04 7.95
C ASP A 10 -3.99 -10.85 7.41
N LEU A 11 -4.10 -11.40 6.18
CA LEU A 11 -2.99 -12.10 5.53
C LEU A 11 -1.80 -11.18 5.23
N TYR A 12 -2.05 -9.97 4.74
CA TYR A 12 -0.98 -8.97 4.57
C TYR A 12 -0.39 -8.52 5.91
N GLU A 13 -1.23 -8.35 6.94
CA GLU A 13 -0.79 -7.93 8.27
C GLU A 13 0.18 -8.95 8.89
N GLU A 14 -0.17 -10.23 8.80
CA GLU A 14 0.71 -11.33 9.19
C GLU A 14 2.00 -11.35 8.35
N ALA A 15 1.88 -11.22 7.04
CA ALA A 15 3.02 -11.32 6.11
C ALA A 15 4.07 -10.20 6.30
N PHE A 16 3.64 -9.01 6.70
CA PHE A 16 4.48 -7.83 6.83
C PHE A 16 4.88 -7.49 8.28
N ARG A 17 4.39 -8.24 9.28
CA ARG A 17 4.63 -7.96 10.70
C ARG A 17 6.10 -7.71 11.07
N ASP A 18 7.00 -8.50 10.47
CA ASP A 18 8.43 -8.49 10.80
C ASP A 18 9.31 -7.89 9.68
N ILE A 19 8.72 -7.17 8.73
CA ILE A 19 9.47 -6.53 7.65
C ILE A 19 9.78 -5.08 8.03
N ASP A 20 11.04 -4.82 8.40
CA ASP A 20 11.47 -3.45 8.67
C ASP A 20 11.41 -2.59 7.39
N GLY A 21 10.79 -1.42 7.50
CA GLY A 21 10.59 -0.49 6.38
C GLY A 21 9.32 -0.71 5.55
N ILE A 22 8.51 -1.74 5.85
CA ILE A 22 7.15 -1.86 5.29
C ILE A 22 6.14 -1.71 6.42
N THR A 23 5.13 -0.87 6.21
CA THR A 23 4.04 -0.67 7.19
C THR A 23 2.70 -0.83 6.51
N LEU A 24 1.90 -1.81 6.93
CA LEU A 24 0.50 -1.92 6.51
C LEU A 24 -0.35 -0.89 7.24
N LEU A 25 -1.18 -0.14 6.51
CA LEU A 25 -2.16 0.77 7.10
C LEU A 25 -3.33 -0.04 7.68
N THR A 26 -3.47 0.00 9.00
CA THR A 26 -4.52 -0.68 9.78
C THR A 26 -5.35 0.33 10.60
N ASN A 27 -6.37 -0.14 11.32
CA ASN A 27 -7.14 0.73 12.23
C ASN A 27 -6.22 1.29 13.33
N PRO A 28 -6.33 2.59 13.68
CA PRO A 28 -5.49 3.18 14.72
C PRO A 28 -5.84 2.66 16.13
N ASP A 29 -7.09 2.29 16.36
CA ASP A 29 -7.57 1.65 17.58
C ASP A 29 -8.92 0.93 17.34
N GLU A 30 -9.41 0.24 18.37
CA GLU A 30 -10.64 -0.59 18.34
C GLU A 30 -11.94 0.20 18.06
N ARG A 31 -11.94 1.54 18.15
CA ARG A 31 -13.12 2.36 17.83
C ARG A 31 -13.39 2.41 16.33
N PHE A 32 -12.42 1.98 15.51
CA PHE A 32 -12.51 1.99 14.06
C PHE A 32 -12.72 0.58 13.52
N ASN A 33 -13.53 0.48 12.46
CA ASN A 33 -13.85 -0.78 11.80
C ASN A 33 -13.81 -0.57 10.29
N SER A 34 -12.59 -0.40 9.75
CA SER A 34 -12.37 -0.30 8.30
C SER A 34 -12.95 -1.52 7.56
N ASN A 35 -13.49 -1.26 6.37
CA ASN A 35 -13.94 -2.31 5.45
C ASN A 35 -12.79 -2.87 4.59
N TYR A 36 -11.60 -2.30 4.72
CA TYR A 36 -10.38 -2.61 3.95
C TYR A 36 -10.63 -2.77 2.45
N TRP A 37 -11.42 -1.87 1.86
CA TRP A 37 -11.69 -1.89 0.41
C TRP A 37 -10.41 -1.93 -0.45
N LEU A 38 -9.33 -1.32 0.05
CA LEU A 38 -7.97 -1.47 -0.45
C LEU A 38 -7.03 -1.76 0.71
N CYS A 39 -6.00 -2.57 0.47
CA CYS A 39 -4.88 -2.76 1.39
C CYS A 39 -3.74 -1.84 0.96
N ASN A 40 -3.21 -1.04 1.89
CA ASN A 40 -2.24 0.00 1.58
C ASN A 40 -1.01 -0.17 2.44
N ILE A 41 0.17 -0.16 1.84
CA ILE A 41 1.45 -0.18 2.55
C ILE A 41 2.17 1.15 2.40
N LEU A 42 2.98 1.50 3.39
CA LEU A 42 4.01 2.53 3.30
C LEU A 42 5.38 1.86 3.22
N ILE A 43 6.25 2.41 2.39
CA ILE A 43 7.60 1.90 2.15
C ILE A 43 8.62 2.96 2.57
N ASP A 44 9.58 2.54 3.39
CA ASP A 44 10.72 3.35 3.81
C ASP A 44 11.98 2.94 3.03
N PRO A 45 12.37 3.69 2.00
CA PRO A 45 13.48 3.31 1.12
C PRO A 45 14.83 3.26 1.82
N ASP A 46 15.00 3.98 2.94
CA ASP A 46 16.24 3.94 3.72
C ASP A 46 16.43 2.57 4.41
N LYS A 47 15.35 1.83 4.60
CA LYS A 47 15.33 0.50 5.24
C LYS A 47 15.21 -0.63 4.22
N THR A 48 14.35 -0.47 3.23
CA THR A 48 14.07 -1.51 2.22
C THR A 48 15.07 -1.49 1.07
N GLY A 49 15.78 -0.38 0.84
CA GLY A 49 16.66 -0.19 -0.33
C GLY A 49 15.92 0.08 -1.64
N PHE A 50 14.59 0.19 -1.62
CA PHE A 50 13.74 0.48 -2.79
C PHE A 50 12.53 1.32 -2.40
N ASN A 51 12.00 2.12 -3.33
CA ASN A 51 10.82 2.95 -3.08
C ASN A 51 9.53 2.30 -3.63
N TYR A 52 8.39 3.00 -3.48
CA TYR A 52 7.09 2.47 -3.92
C TYR A 52 7.00 2.22 -5.43
N GLU A 53 7.71 2.99 -6.25
CA GLU A 53 7.69 2.85 -7.71
C GLU A 53 8.52 1.66 -8.16
N ASP A 54 9.68 1.43 -7.52
CA ASP A 54 10.48 0.22 -7.76
C ASP A 54 9.66 -1.04 -7.47
N LEU A 55 8.92 -1.05 -6.36
CA LEU A 55 8.02 -2.16 -6.03
C LEU A 55 6.85 -2.26 -7.01
N ARG A 56 6.25 -1.14 -7.42
CA ARG A 56 5.16 -1.14 -8.40
C ARG A 56 5.60 -1.79 -9.71
N LEU A 57 6.81 -1.48 -10.17
CA LEU A 57 7.41 -2.07 -11.38
C LEU A 57 7.71 -3.56 -11.21
N ALA A 58 8.25 -3.98 -10.06
CA ALA A 58 8.49 -5.40 -9.80
C ALA A 58 7.19 -6.23 -9.74
N LEU A 59 6.12 -5.67 -9.16
CA LEU A 59 4.80 -6.28 -9.19
C LEU A 59 4.23 -6.33 -10.62
N GLU A 60 4.43 -5.28 -11.41
CA GLU A 60 4.03 -5.25 -12.82
C GLU A 60 4.74 -6.33 -13.64
N GLU A 61 6.04 -6.58 -13.42
CA GLU A 61 6.79 -7.70 -14.02
C GLU A 61 6.21 -9.08 -13.64
N ALA A 62 5.64 -9.19 -12.43
CA ALA A 62 4.91 -10.37 -11.96
C ALA A 62 3.44 -10.43 -12.42
N ASN A 63 3.02 -9.52 -13.31
CA ASN A 63 1.65 -9.37 -13.79
C ASN A 63 0.63 -9.08 -12.66
N VAL A 64 1.07 -8.36 -11.63
CA VAL A 64 0.27 -7.88 -10.51
C VAL A 64 0.09 -6.37 -10.62
N GLU A 65 -1.17 -5.94 -10.80
CA GLU A 65 -1.47 -4.50 -10.76
C GLU A 65 -1.38 -3.95 -9.33
N SER A 66 -0.61 -2.87 -9.17
CA SER A 66 -0.59 -2.04 -7.96
C SER A 66 -0.64 -0.57 -8.37
N ARG A 67 -1.05 0.30 -7.44
CA ARG A 67 -1.21 1.74 -7.74
C ARG A 67 -0.66 2.59 -6.60
N PRO A 68 -0.08 3.76 -6.86
CA PRO A 68 0.21 4.72 -5.80
C PRO A 68 -1.06 5.10 -5.03
N LEU A 69 -0.89 5.63 -3.81
CA LEU A 69 -2.02 6.25 -3.12
C LEU A 69 -2.58 7.44 -3.92
N TRP A 70 -3.71 7.98 -3.46
CA TRP A 70 -4.32 9.13 -4.12
C TRP A 70 -3.40 10.34 -4.10
N LYS A 71 -3.10 10.88 -5.29
CA LYS A 71 -2.39 12.14 -5.43
C LYS A 71 -3.24 13.28 -4.82
N PRO A 72 -2.73 14.00 -3.80
CA PRO A 72 -3.47 15.08 -3.15
C PRO A 72 -3.97 16.13 -4.14
N MET A 73 -5.15 16.70 -3.88
CA MET A 73 -5.81 17.63 -4.80
C MET A 73 -4.98 18.89 -5.06
N HIS A 74 -4.27 19.42 -4.05
CA HIS A 74 -3.42 20.61 -4.19
C HIS A 74 -2.18 20.38 -5.06
N LEU A 75 -1.85 19.13 -5.40
CA LEU A 75 -0.80 18.79 -6.37
C LEU A 75 -1.35 18.59 -7.80
N GLN A 76 -2.66 18.72 -8.00
CA GLN A 76 -3.28 18.56 -9.31
C GLN A 76 -3.32 19.92 -10.03
N PRO A 77 -2.88 20.00 -11.30
CA PRO A 77 -2.88 21.26 -12.05
C PRO A 77 -4.24 21.97 -12.12
N VAL A 78 -5.33 21.20 -12.13
CA VAL A 78 -6.70 21.73 -12.18
C VAL A 78 -7.09 22.53 -10.92
N PHE A 79 -6.38 22.34 -9.80
CA PHE A 79 -6.64 23.02 -8.52
C PHE A 79 -5.48 23.95 -8.10
N ALA A 80 -4.60 24.33 -9.03
CA ALA A 80 -3.41 25.14 -8.73
C ALA A 80 -3.74 26.50 -8.09
N ASP A 81 -4.88 27.10 -8.46
CA ASP A 81 -5.33 28.41 -7.98
C ASP A 81 -6.35 28.31 -6.82
N CYS A 82 -6.58 27.11 -6.27
CA CYS A 82 -7.48 26.91 -5.15
C CYS A 82 -6.74 26.98 -3.80
N ASP A 83 -7.41 27.53 -2.79
CA ASP A 83 -6.87 27.53 -1.42
C ASP A 83 -6.65 26.11 -0.90
N SER A 84 -5.54 25.91 -0.18
CA SER A 84 -5.22 24.65 0.47
C SER A 84 -4.59 24.87 1.85
N TYR A 85 -4.96 24.02 2.81
CA TYR A 85 -4.45 24.05 4.18
C TYR A 85 -3.60 22.80 4.40
N LEU A 86 -2.29 22.98 4.55
CA LEU A 86 -1.32 21.90 4.42
C LEU A 86 -0.58 21.64 5.74
N ASN A 87 -0.33 20.35 5.99
CA ASN A 87 0.56 19.87 7.04
C ASN A 87 1.59 18.85 6.51
N GLY A 88 1.63 18.63 5.19
CA GLY A 88 2.56 17.71 4.50
C GLY A 88 2.18 16.23 4.55
N VAL A 89 1.18 15.82 5.34
CA VAL A 89 0.86 14.39 5.53
C VAL A 89 0.40 13.72 4.25
N SER A 90 -0.50 14.35 3.50
CA SER A 90 -1.06 13.77 2.27
C SER A 90 -0.01 13.58 1.17
N GLU A 91 0.95 14.51 1.05
CA GLU A 91 2.09 14.39 0.14
C GLU A 91 3.05 13.29 0.58
N SER A 92 3.35 13.22 1.89
CA SER A 92 4.21 12.16 2.43
C SER A 92 3.60 10.77 2.23
N LEU A 93 2.30 10.61 2.38
CA LEU A 93 1.62 9.34 2.13
C LEU A 93 1.66 8.98 0.64
N PHE A 94 1.40 9.95 -0.25
CA PHE A 94 1.45 9.73 -1.70
C PHE A 94 2.84 9.27 -2.18
N ASN A 95 3.90 9.89 -1.66
CA ASN A 95 5.29 9.60 -2.07
C ASN A 95 5.88 8.31 -1.45
N LYS A 96 5.17 7.65 -0.53
CA LYS A 96 5.64 6.44 0.16
C LYS A 96 4.69 5.26 0.01
N GLY A 97 3.46 5.49 -0.41
CA GLY A 97 2.38 4.55 -0.27
C GLY A 97 2.01 3.84 -1.56
N LEU A 98 1.69 2.56 -1.43
CA LEU A 98 1.24 1.69 -2.52
C LEU A 98 -0.03 0.94 -2.12
N CYS A 99 -1.03 0.95 -3.01
CA CYS A 99 -2.22 0.13 -2.96
C CYS A 99 -1.90 -1.27 -3.51
N LEU A 100 -2.14 -2.30 -2.70
CA LEU A 100 -2.01 -3.70 -3.08
C LEU A 100 -3.36 -4.30 -3.52
N PRO A 101 -3.36 -5.36 -4.32
CA PRO A 101 -4.57 -6.11 -4.66
C PRO A 101 -5.34 -6.60 -3.43
N ALA A 102 -6.62 -6.24 -3.37
CA ALA A 102 -7.57 -6.65 -2.34
C ALA A 102 -8.97 -6.95 -2.93
N GLY A 103 -9.04 -7.20 -4.23
CA GLY A 103 -10.30 -7.45 -4.94
C GLY A 103 -11.01 -8.73 -4.48
N PRO A 104 -12.32 -8.88 -4.79
CA PRO A 104 -13.14 -10.01 -4.32
C PRO A 104 -12.72 -11.38 -4.88
N TRP A 105 -11.82 -11.41 -5.86
CA TRP A 105 -11.28 -12.64 -6.47
C TRP A 105 -9.80 -12.86 -6.16
N VAL A 106 -9.18 -11.97 -5.39
CA VAL A 106 -7.81 -12.18 -4.91
C VAL A 106 -7.84 -13.35 -3.94
N SER A 107 -7.11 -14.41 -4.28
CA SER A 107 -6.98 -15.64 -3.48
C SER A 107 -5.82 -15.56 -2.51
N ASP A 108 -5.75 -16.48 -1.55
CA ASP A 108 -4.63 -16.61 -0.63
C ASP A 108 -3.32 -16.89 -1.39
N GLU A 109 -3.38 -17.63 -2.51
CA GLU A 109 -2.24 -17.87 -3.40
C GLU A 109 -1.77 -16.60 -4.12
N ASP A 110 -2.70 -15.73 -4.53
CA ASP A 110 -2.33 -14.42 -5.09
C ASP A 110 -1.62 -13.56 -4.05
N ILE A 111 -2.09 -13.56 -2.80
CA ILE A 111 -1.42 -12.87 -1.70
C ILE A 111 -0.01 -13.42 -1.47
N ALA A 112 0.13 -14.74 -1.48
CA ALA A 112 1.45 -15.38 -1.33
C ALA A 112 2.41 -14.93 -2.45
N LEU A 113 1.96 -14.92 -3.71
CA LEU A 113 2.76 -14.42 -4.84
C LEU A 113 3.21 -12.96 -4.65
N ILE A 114 2.29 -12.10 -4.21
CA ILE A 114 2.58 -10.67 -3.99
C ILE A 114 3.61 -10.50 -2.87
N VAL A 115 3.39 -11.19 -1.75
CA VAL A 115 4.29 -11.17 -0.59
C VAL A 115 5.67 -11.71 -0.94
N ASP A 116 5.74 -12.81 -1.69
CA ASP A 116 7.01 -13.41 -2.11
C ASP A 116 7.77 -12.49 -3.08
N THR A 117 7.06 -11.82 -3.98
CA THR A 117 7.64 -10.80 -4.87
C THR A 117 8.27 -9.67 -4.05
N ILE A 118 7.56 -9.13 -3.06
CA ILE A 118 8.07 -8.08 -2.15
C ILE A 118 9.28 -8.58 -1.37
N LYS A 119 9.21 -9.78 -0.78
CA LYS A 119 10.31 -10.38 -0.01
C LYS A 119 11.53 -10.65 -0.87
N SER A 120 11.35 -10.99 -2.14
CA SER A 120 12.48 -11.17 -3.07
C SER A 120 13.26 -9.88 -3.31
N MET A 121 12.60 -8.71 -3.24
CA MET A 121 13.26 -7.42 -3.38
C MET A 121 14.10 -7.02 -2.16
N LEU A 122 13.70 -7.45 -0.96
CA LEU A 122 14.43 -7.18 0.28
C LEU A 122 15.75 -7.96 0.40
N ASN A 123 15.86 -9.09 -0.31
CA ASN A 123 17.04 -9.95 -0.31
C ASN A 123 18.04 -9.61 -1.44
N ARG A 124 17.87 -8.47 -2.11
CA ARG A 124 18.74 -8.02 -3.20
C ARG A 124 19.91 -7.18 -2.70
#